data_AF-A0A2A4U6N0-F1
#
_entry.id   AF-A0A2A4U6N0-F1
#
_cell.length_a   1.000
_cell.length_b   1.000
_cell.length_c   1.000
_cell.angle_alpha   90.00
_cell.angle_beta   90.00
_cell.angle_gamma   90.00
#
_symmetry.space_group_name_H-M   'P 1'
#
loop_
_entity.id
_entity.type
_entity.pdbx_description
1 polymer ?
#
loop_
_entity_poly.entity_id
_entity_poly.type
_entity_poly.pdbx_seq_one_letter_code
_entity_poly.pdbx_strand_id
1 'polypeptide(L)'
;MLNESLRRMTSATPRQSSCPICGASAQFAYDHPDSEIWRCTQCDHAFTHLETLRVIEEYSADYYDEEHKNWFENPHIALFEWIGNNIPSDAKSVFDIGCGRGDFLQHLHNTHPGLELIGVDLSPNELAPGIEFIQQNVMDMEITRQYDVIVSLASIEHMEDPLSFSKRLKELCSPNGVIVVMTVNESGLLYTMARIARSLGFKSVFNRLYSAHHLNHFSVKSLRCLLETAGMEVQKVHQHNSPLAAVDLPKSLTPVRWLVLGAVAVVFALGKVMSMCLSQTVIARPKP
;
A
#
# COMPACT_ATOMS: atom_id res chain seq x y z
N MET A 1 -37.94 6.88 -43.50
CA MET A 1 -36.98 6.27 -42.56
C MET A 1 -35.95 7.31 -42.17
N LEU A 2 -36.25 8.07 -41.13
CA LEU A 2 -35.35 8.99 -40.42
C LEU A 2 -36.09 9.39 -39.14
N ASN A 3 -35.37 9.43 -38.02
CA ASN A 3 -35.79 9.82 -36.65
C ASN A 3 -36.30 8.73 -35.69
N GLU A 4 -35.47 7.72 -35.43
CA GLU A 4 -35.44 7.01 -34.14
C GLU A 4 -34.19 7.33 -33.29
N SER A 5 -33.28 8.18 -33.78
CA SER A 5 -31.98 8.47 -33.15
C SER A 5 -31.97 9.64 -32.15
N LEU A 6 -33.13 10.16 -31.75
CA LEU A 6 -33.25 11.35 -30.88
C LEU A 6 -33.97 11.10 -29.54
N ARG A 7 -33.96 9.86 -29.04
CA ARG A 7 -34.46 9.52 -27.69
C ARG A 7 -33.46 8.72 -26.87
N ARG A 8 -32.28 9.29 -26.59
CA ARG A 8 -31.41 8.86 -25.47
C ARG A 8 -30.66 10.05 -24.88
N MET A 9 -31.40 11.03 -24.38
CA MET A 9 -30.90 11.94 -23.35
C MET A 9 -31.97 12.01 -22.27
N THR A 10 -31.54 12.00 -21.01
CA THR A 10 -32.32 12.01 -19.75
C THR A 10 -32.70 10.64 -19.13
N SER A 11 -31.69 9.86 -18.75
CA SER A 11 -31.69 9.26 -17.40
C SER A 11 -30.24 9.03 -16.96
N ALA A 12 -29.55 10.10 -16.54
CA ALA A 12 -28.30 9.92 -15.82
C ALA A 12 -28.68 9.45 -14.41
N THR A 13 -28.80 8.12 -14.23
CA THR A 13 -28.73 7.52 -12.91
C THR A 13 -27.48 8.09 -12.24
N PRO A 14 -27.55 8.68 -11.04
CA PRO A 14 -26.35 9.17 -10.38
C PRO A 14 -25.33 8.04 -10.34
N ARG A 15 -24.14 8.28 -10.89
CA ARG A 15 -23.03 7.31 -10.83
C ARG A 15 -22.77 7.07 -9.34
N GLN A 16 -23.13 5.90 -8.85
CA GLN A 16 -22.96 5.49 -7.47
C GLN A 16 -22.11 4.23 -7.46
N SER A 17 -21.07 4.24 -6.63
CA SER A 17 -20.23 3.08 -6.36
C SER A 17 -20.22 2.87 -4.84
N SER A 18 -19.98 1.64 -4.41
CA SER A 18 -19.88 1.29 -3.00
C SER A 18 -18.41 1.22 -2.59
N CYS A 19 -18.09 1.70 -1.40
CA CYS A 19 -16.73 1.61 -0.87
C CYS A 19 -16.33 0.13 -0.67
N PRO A 20 -15.17 -0.32 -1.18
CA PRO A 20 -14.71 -1.71 -1.02
C PRO A 20 -14.35 -2.05 0.44
N ILE A 21 -14.25 -1.05 1.32
CA ILE A 21 -13.90 -1.23 2.73
C ILE A 21 -15.15 -1.36 3.60
N CYS A 22 -15.99 -0.31 3.64
CA CYS A 22 -17.09 -0.21 4.59
C CYS A 22 -18.49 -0.34 3.95
N GLY A 23 -18.56 -0.54 2.62
CA GLY A 23 -19.82 -0.66 1.88
C GLY A 23 -20.64 0.64 1.75
N ALA A 24 -20.22 1.73 2.37
CA ALA A 24 -20.89 3.03 2.25
C ALA A 24 -20.77 3.63 0.85
N SER A 25 -21.65 4.57 0.51
CA SER A 25 -21.62 5.24 -0.80
C SER A 25 -20.31 6.00 -1.03
N ALA A 26 -19.77 5.86 -2.24
CA ALA A 26 -18.65 6.60 -2.76
C ALA A 26 -19.10 7.58 -3.85
N GLN A 27 -18.34 8.66 -4.00
CA GLN A 27 -18.56 9.70 -5.01
C GLN A 27 -17.34 9.80 -5.93
N PHE A 28 -17.58 10.13 -7.19
CA PHE A 28 -16.51 10.49 -8.11
C PHE A 28 -15.67 11.64 -7.53
N ALA A 29 -14.35 11.45 -7.45
CA ALA A 29 -13.42 12.44 -6.94
C ALA A 29 -12.56 13.07 -8.05
N TYR A 30 -11.95 12.23 -8.89
CA TYR A 30 -11.04 12.70 -9.94
C TYR A 30 -11.14 11.83 -11.21
N ASP A 31 -10.99 12.46 -12.38
CA ASP A 31 -10.68 11.75 -13.62
C ASP A 31 -9.15 11.67 -13.79
N HIS A 32 -8.59 10.47 -13.64
CA HIS A 32 -7.17 10.17 -13.85
C HIS A 32 -6.99 9.52 -15.24
N PRO A 33 -5.86 9.70 -15.95
CA PRO A 33 -5.64 9.04 -17.25
C PRO A 33 -5.87 7.54 -17.23
N ASP A 34 -5.50 6.86 -16.16
CA ASP A 34 -5.59 5.39 -16.08
C ASP A 34 -6.99 4.90 -15.67
N SER A 35 -7.76 5.68 -14.88
CA SER A 35 -9.11 5.31 -14.43
C SER A 35 -9.83 6.46 -13.72
N GLU A 36 -11.11 6.32 -13.40
CA GLU A 36 -11.80 7.21 -12.47
C GLU A 36 -11.40 6.89 -11.02
N ILE A 37 -11.09 7.92 -10.23
CA ILE A 37 -10.84 7.82 -8.79
C ILE A 37 -12.09 8.23 -8.02
N TRP A 38 -12.52 7.36 -7.11
CA TRP A 38 -13.71 7.54 -6.28
C TRP A 38 -13.32 7.67 -4.82
N ARG A 39 -14.15 8.37 -4.03
CA ARG A 39 -13.91 8.59 -2.60
C ARG A 39 -15.15 8.25 -1.77
N CYS A 40 -14.95 7.44 -0.74
CA CYS A 40 -15.98 7.08 0.22
C CYS A 40 -16.40 8.28 1.08
N THR A 41 -17.71 8.46 1.25
CA THR A 41 -18.28 9.55 2.07
C THR A 41 -18.18 9.32 3.58
N GLN A 42 -17.85 8.10 4.03
CA GLN A 42 -17.76 7.74 5.46
C GLN A 42 -16.32 7.55 5.94
N CYS A 43 -15.59 6.60 5.35
CA CYS A 43 -14.23 6.26 5.80
C CYS A 43 -13.13 7.07 5.10
N ASP A 44 -13.48 7.94 4.14
CA ASP A 44 -12.56 8.77 3.35
C ASP A 44 -11.58 7.97 2.46
N HIS A 45 -11.89 6.69 2.19
CA HIS A 45 -11.08 5.87 1.28
C HIS A 45 -11.17 6.39 -0.15
N ALA A 46 -10.03 6.68 -0.77
CA ALA A 46 -9.94 6.92 -2.20
C ALA A 46 -9.49 5.64 -2.92
N PHE A 47 -10.13 5.29 -4.02
CA PHE A 47 -9.86 4.06 -4.76
C PHE A 47 -10.08 4.23 -6.25
N THR A 48 -9.35 3.44 -7.02
CA THR A 48 -9.50 3.29 -8.47
C THR A 48 -10.75 2.50 -8.78
N HIS A 49 -11.60 3.02 -9.67
CA HIS A 49 -12.82 2.32 -10.08
C HIS A 49 -12.50 1.32 -11.18
N LEU A 50 -12.58 0.03 -10.86
CA LEU A 50 -12.13 -1.06 -11.73
C LEU A 50 -12.89 -1.11 -13.07
N GLU A 51 -14.17 -0.74 -13.09
CA GLU A 51 -14.96 -0.73 -14.34
C GLU A 51 -14.49 0.34 -15.36
N THR A 52 -13.71 1.32 -14.90
CA THR A 52 -13.20 2.41 -15.74
C THR A 52 -11.70 2.31 -15.99
N LEU A 53 -11.09 1.18 -15.62
CA LEU A 53 -9.67 0.92 -15.81
C LEU A 53 -9.31 0.95 -17.31
N ARG A 54 -8.32 1.76 -17.67
CA ARG A 54 -7.84 1.96 -19.05
C ARG A 54 -6.47 1.35 -19.30
N VAL A 55 -5.78 0.95 -18.22
CA VAL A 55 -4.46 0.30 -18.23
C VAL A 55 -4.51 -0.84 -17.22
N ILE A 56 -4.14 -2.04 -17.64
CA ILE A 56 -3.94 -3.20 -16.76
C ILE A 56 -2.44 -3.35 -16.56
N GLU A 57 -2.01 -3.46 -15.32
CA GLU A 57 -0.61 -3.72 -14.99
C GLU A 57 -0.33 -5.23 -15.00
N GLU A 58 0.83 -5.60 -15.53
CA GLU A 58 1.35 -6.97 -15.46
C GLU A 58 2.53 -7.02 -14.49
N TYR A 59 2.39 -7.76 -13.39
CA TYR A 59 3.50 -8.08 -12.49
C TYR A 59 4.49 -8.99 -13.22
N SER A 60 5.57 -8.41 -13.73
CA SER A 60 6.67 -9.12 -14.40
C SER A 60 7.95 -9.04 -13.58
N ALA A 61 8.95 -9.86 -13.91
CA ALA A 61 10.26 -9.81 -13.26
C ALA A 61 10.90 -8.40 -13.33
N ASP A 62 10.58 -7.64 -14.38
CA ASP A 62 11.10 -6.28 -14.62
C ASP A 62 10.61 -5.26 -13.56
N TYR A 63 9.55 -5.59 -12.81
CA TYR A 63 9.02 -4.77 -11.71
C TYR A 63 10.09 -4.45 -10.63
N TYR A 64 10.86 -5.47 -10.22
CA TYR A 64 11.87 -5.33 -9.17
C TYR A 64 13.14 -4.63 -9.67
N ASP A 65 13.53 -4.95 -10.91
CA ASP A 65 14.86 -4.60 -11.43
C ASP A 65 14.89 -3.27 -12.21
N GLU A 66 13.76 -2.84 -12.78
CA GLU A 66 13.69 -1.64 -13.62
C GLU A 66 12.81 -0.53 -13.06
N GLU A 67 11.59 -0.82 -12.60
CA GLU A 67 10.62 0.21 -12.21
C GLU A 67 10.81 0.70 -10.77
N HIS A 68 11.17 -0.18 -9.84
CA HIS A 68 11.35 0.14 -8.41
C HIS A 68 12.77 -0.10 -7.89
N LYS A 69 13.77 -0.06 -8.79
CA LYS A 69 15.16 -0.32 -8.46
C LYS A 69 15.68 0.47 -7.25
N ASN A 70 15.41 1.78 -7.16
CA ASN A 70 15.93 2.58 -6.04
C ASN A 70 15.30 2.17 -4.70
N TRP A 71 14.03 1.74 -4.70
CA TRP A 71 13.35 1.27 -3.50
C TRP A 71 14.04 0.01 -2.94
N PHE A 72 14.33 -0.97 -3.80
CA PHE A 72 14.99 -2.21 -3.41
C PHE A 72 16.50 -2.06 -3.15
N GLU A 73 17.18 -1.10 -3.80
CA GLU A 73 18.59 -0.80 -3.52
C GLU A 73 18.78 0.01 -2.22
N ASN A 74 17.72 0.65 -1.71
CA ASN A 74 17.79 1.49 -0.51
C ASN A 74 16.73 1.09 0.52
N PRO A 75 16.85 -0.12 1.11
CA PRO A 75 15.86 -0.65 2.04
C PRO A 75 15.68 0.28 3.25
N HIS A 76 14.46 0.35 3.76
CA HIS A 76 14.12 1.25 4.85
C HIS A 76 14.51 0.66 6.21
N ILE A 77 15.81 0.56 6.48
CA ILE A 77 16.36 -0.08 7.69
C ILE A 77 15.74 0.47 8.99
N ALA A 78 15.54 1.79 9.08
CA ALA A 78 14.91 2.40 10.25
C ALA A 78 13.46 1.91 10.49
N LEU A 79 12.71 1.63 9.42
CA LEU A 79 11.40 1.00 9.52
C LEU A 79 11.52 -0.46 9.94
N PHE A 80 12.47 -1.22 9.37
CA PHE A 80 12.67 -2.62 9.72
C PHE A 80 13.04 -2.77 11.21
N GLU A 81 13.93 -1.92 11.72
CA GLU A 81 14.27 -1.85 13.14
C GLU A 81 13.05 -1.47 13.97
N TRP A 82 12.25 -0.50 13.53
CA TRP A 82 11.03 -0.13 14.23
C TRP A 82 10.03 -1.28 14.30
N ILE A 83 9.83 -2.02 13.21
CA ILE A 83 8.95 -3.20 13.18
C ILE A 83 9.50 -4.28 14.11
N GLY A 84 10.79 -4.64 13.98
CA GLY A 84 11.45 -5.64 14.82
C GLY A 84 11.33 -5.32 16.32
N ASN A 85 11.56 -4.07 16.71
CA ASN A 85 11.42 -3.61 18.09
C ASN A 85 9.97 -3.64 18.63
N ASN A 86 8.96 -3.82 17.76
CA ASN A 86 7.56 -3.97 18.16
C ASN A 86 7.03 -5.41 17.95
N ILE A 87 7.89 -6.35 17.56
CA ILE A 87 7.56 -7.79 17.58
C ILE A 87 7.45 -8.23 19.06
N PRO A 88 6.43 -9.04 19.42
CA PRO A 88 6.33 -9.61 20.76
C PRO A 88 7.59 -10.40 21.12
N SER A 89 8.12 -10.22 22.33
CA SER A 89 9.37 -10.87 22.76
C SER A 89 9.30 -12.40 22.81
N ASP A 90 8.09 -12.94 22.89
CA ASP A 90 7.79 -14.38 22.90
C ASP A 90 7.34 -14.91 21.53
N ALA A 91 7.33 -14.06 20.49
CA ALA A 91 7.06 -14.48 19.12
C ALA A 91 8.11 -15.49 18.66
N LYS A 92 7.66 -16.54 17.97
CA LYS A 92 8.52 -17.60 17.43
C LYS A 92 8.55 -17.58 15.92
N SER A 93 7.54 -17.00 15.28
CA SER A 93 7.38 -17.06 13.83
C SER A 93 6.94 -15.73 13.23
N VAL A 94 7.54 -15.37 12.09
CA VAL A 94 7.17 -14.21 11.28
C VAL A 94 6.88 -14.68 9.86
N PHE A 95 5.73 -14.27 9.34
CA PHE A 95 5.33 -14.52 7.96
C PHE A 95 5.16 -13.19 7.21
N ASP A 96 6.04 -12.93 6.24
CA ASP A 96 6.01 -11.74 5.40
C ASP A 96 5.29 -12.03 4.07
N ILE A 97 4.18 -11.35 3.85
CA ILE A 97 3.24 -11.57 2.74
C ILE A 97 3.44 -10.47 1.70
N GLY A 98 3.85 -10.88 0.50
CA GLY A 98 4.41 -9.98 -0.51
C GLY A 98 5.85 -9.63 -0.17
N CYS A 99 6.67 -10.63 0.18
CA CYS A 99 8.01 -10.39 0.74
C CYS A 99 9.00 -9.80 -0.28
N GLY A 100 8.68 -9.80 -1.58
CA GLY A 100 9.56 -9.34 -2.65
C GLY A 100 10.94 -9.99 -2.55
N ARG A 101 11.99 -9.15 -2.54
CA ARG A 101 13.38 -9.59 -2.37
C ARG A 101 13.73 -10.18 -0.99
N GLY A 102 12.86 -10.04 0.00
CA GLY A 102 13.06 -10.57 1.35
C GLY A 102 13.99 -9.75 2.23
N ASP A 103 14.26 -8.48 1.88
CA ASP A 103 15.19 -7.61 2.62
C ASP A 103 14.77 -7.44 4.11
N PHE A 104 13.47 -7.40 4.38
CA PHE A 104 12.95 -7.36 5.75
C PHE A 104 13.21 -8.65 6.51
N LEU A 105 12.93 -9.81 5.91
CA LEU A 105 13.21 -11.12 6.50
C LEU A 105 14.72 -11.29 6.74
N GLN A 106 15.57 -10.86 5.81
CA GLN A 106 17.01 -10.88 5.98
C GLN A 106 17.46 -9.99 7.15
N HIS A 107 16.86 -8.81 7.31
CA HIS A 107 17.12 -7.95 8.46
C HIS A 107 16.73 -8.63 9.78
N LEU A 108 15.55 -9.25 9.86
CA LEU A 108 15.11 -9.98 11.04
C LEU A 108 16.00 -11.18 11.34
N HIS A 109 16.43 -11.93 10.32
CA HIS A 109 17.32 -13.07 10.47
C HIS A 109 18.62 -12.69 11.20
N ASN A 110 19.16 -11.50 10.89
CA ASN A 110 20.40 -11.00 11.48
C ASN A 110 20.21 -10.38 12.87
N THR A 111 19.02 -9.84 13.18
CA THR A 111 18.78 -9.03 14.38
C THR A 111 17.98 -9.76 15.46
N HIS A 112 17.22 -10.79 15.09
CA HIS A 112 16.32 -11.56 15.94
C HIS A 112 16.59 -13.07 15.75
N PRO A 113 17.77 -13.58 16.16
CA PRO A 113 18.13 -14.97 15.95
C PRO A 113 17.15 -15.89 16.69
N GLY A 114 16.74 -16.97 16.02
CA GLY A 114 15.81 -17.96 16.55
C GLY A 114 14.35 -17.76 16.15
N LEU A 115 14.01 -16.67 15.45
CA LEU A 115 12.73 -16.56 14.75
C LEU A 115 12.70 -17.52 13.55
N GLU A 116 11.59 -18.23 13.41
CA GLU A 116 11.21 -18.89 12.17
C GLU A 116 10.70 -17.82 11.20
N LEU A 117 11.34 -17.72 10.04
CA LEU A 117 11.08 -16.66 9.06
C LEU A 117 10.58 -17.27 7.76
N ILE A 118 9.39 -16.84 7.33
CA ILE A 118 8.74 -17.31 6.12
C ILE A 118 8.39 -16.09 5.26
N GLY A 119 8.65 -16.17 3.96
CA GLY A 119 8.21 -15.21 2.96
C GLY A 119 7.31 -15.86 1.92
N VAL A 120 6.25 -15.19 1.51
CA VAL A 120 5.43 -15.58 0.36
C VAL A 120 5.35 -14.45 -0.64
N ASP A 121 5.55 -14.77 -1.92
CA ASP A 121 5.38 -13.84 -3.04
C ASP A 121 4.94 -14.60 -4.30
N LEU A 122 4.34 -13.90 -5.26
CA LEU A 122 4.03 -14.46 -6.58
C LEU A 122 5.30 -14.61 -7.43
N SER A 123 6.21 -13.65 -7.27
CA SER A 123 7.44 -13.59 -8.04
C SER A 123 8.46 -14.56 -7.47
N PRO A 124 9.19 -15.31 -8.32
CA PRO A 124 10.21 -16.23 -7.84
C PRO A 124 11.32 -15.46 -7.12
N ASN A 125 11.81 -15.99 -6.00
CA ASN A 125 12.92 -15.44 -5.26
C ASN A 125 13.72 -16.55 -4.57
N GLU A 126 15.00 -16.30 -4.30
CA GLU A 126 15.88 -17.15 -3.51
C GLU A 126 16.31 -16.41 -2.24
N LEU A 127 15.71 -16.78 -1.11
CA LEU A 127 16.04 -16.19 0.19
C LEU A 127 17.28 -16.84 0.80
N ALA A 128 17.90 -16.15 1.76
CA ALA A 128 19.08 -16.65 2.44
C ALA A 128 18.81 -17.97 3.20
N PRO A 129 19.81 -18.84 3.37
CA PRO A 129 19.67 -20.07 4.15
C PRO A 129 19.09 -19.80 5.55
N GLY A 130 18.06 -20.53 5.92
CA GLY A 130 17.35 -20.34 7.20
C GLY A 130 16.14 -19.41 7.13
N ILE A 131 15.78 -18.93 5.95
CA ILE A 131 14.50 -18.27 5.66
C ILE A 131 13.74 -19.14 4.66
N GLU A 132 12.50 -19.49 4.97
CA GLU A 132 11.63 -20.24 4.08
C GLU A 132 10.99 -19.30 3.05
N PHE A 133 10.96 -19.73 1.78
CA PHE A 133 10.28 -19.02 0.71
C PHE A 133 9.21 -19.88 0.06
N ILE A 134 8.03 -19.31 -0.13
CA ILE A 134 6.88 -19.94 -0.78
C ILE A 134 6.50 -19.08 -1.99
N GLN A 135 6.63 -19.64 -3.19
CA GLN A 135 6.14 -18.98 -4.40
C GLN A 135 4.65 -19.32 -4.61
N GLN A 136 3.74 -18.50 -4.10
CA GLN A 136 2.31 -18.75 -4.21
C GLN A 136 1.49 -17.47 -4.00
N ASN A 137 0.28 -17.45 -4.57
CA ASN A 137 -0.74 -16.49 -4.14
C ASN A 137 -1.22 -16.82 -2.72
N VAL A 138 -0.97 -15.93 -1.76
CA VAL A 138 -1.38 -16.11 -0.36
C VAL A 138 -2.89 -16.32 -0.21
N MET A 139 -3.70 -15.78 -1.13
CA MET A 139 -5.16 -15.90 -1.12
C MET A 139 -5.62 -17.34 -1.44
N ASP A 140 -4.82 -18.09 -2.19
CA ASP A 140 -5.12 -19.47 -2.61
C ASP A 140 -4.42 -20.51 -1.74
N MET A 141 -3.57 -20.08 -0.80
CA MET A 141 -2.80 -20.98 0.07
C MET A 141 -3.69 -21.68 1.09
N GLU A 142 -3.39 -22.93 1.43
CA GLU A 142 -4.07 -23.61 2.55
C GLU A 142 -3.52 -23.10 3.89
N ILE A 143 -4.40 -22.82 4.87
CA ILE A 143 -3.97 -22.47 6.22
C ILE A 143 -3.74 -23.75 7.01
N THR A 144 -2.48 -24.19 7.08
CA THR A 144 -2.09 -25.38 7.86
C THR A 144 -1.70 -25.04 9.30
N ARG A 145 -1.34 -23.78 9.56
CA ARG A 145 -0.93 -23.24 10.86
C ARG A 145 -1.12 -21.72 10.89
N GLN A 146 -0.97 -21.14 12.07
CA GLN A 146 -0.95 -19.70 12.29
C GLN A 146 0.44 -19.24 12.73
N TYR A 147 0.70 -17.94 12.60
CA TYR A 147 2.00 -17.30 12.88
C TYR A 147 1.84 -16.18 13.91
N ASP A 148 2.88 -15.96 14.72
CA ASP A 148 2.84 -14.97 15.79
C ASP A 148 2.92 -13.54 15.26
N VAL A 149 3.58 -13.36 14.11
CA VAL A 149 3.68 -12.07 13.43
C VAL A 149 3.35 -12.25 11.96
N ILE A 150 2.35 -11.50 11.49
CA ILE A 150 2.08 -11.33 10.06
C ILE A 150 2.57 -9.96 9.64
N VAL A 151 3.31 -9.88 8.54
CA VAL A 151 3.77 -8.62 7.96
C VAL A 151 3.33 -8.55 6.50
N SER A 152 2.92 -7.37 6.06
CA SER A 152 2.75 -7.05 4.63
C SER A 152 3.16 -5.62 4.38
N LEU A 153 4.19 -5.44 3.55
CA LEU A 153 4.83 -4.15 3.29
C LEU A 153 4.59 -3.72 1.84
N ALA A 154 3.86 -2.61 1.65
CA ALA A 154 3.57 -2.04 0.34
C ALA A 154 2.89 -3.03 -0.63
N SER A 155 2.02 -3.90 -0.12
CA SER A 155 1.24 -4.84 -0.96
C SER A 155 -0.26 -4.49 -1.00
N ILE A 156 -0.80 -3.97 0.10
CA ILE A 156 -2.26 -3.81 0.29
C ILE A 156 -2.87 -2.76 -0.65
N GLU A 157 -2.09 -1.77 -1.09
CA GLU A 157 -2.48 -0.76 -2.07
C GLU A 157 -2.85 -1.33 -3.44
N HIS A 158 -2.31 -2.49 -3.79
CA HIS A 158 -2.51 -3.14 -5.09
C HIS A 158 -3.69 -4.12 -5.12
N MET A 159 -4.31 -4.39 -3.97
CA MET A 159 -5.33 -5.45 -3.86
C MET A 159 -6.66 -5.00 -4.45
N GLU A 160 -7.24 -5.77 -5.38
CA GLU A 160 -8.59 -5.51 -5.88
C GLU A 160 -9.64 -5.57 -4.76
N ASP A 161 -9.50 -6.55 -3.85
CA ASP A 161 -10.31 -6.68 -2.64
C ASP A 161 -9.43 -6.56 -1.38
N PRO A 162 -9.16 -5.33 -0.90
CA PRO A 162 -8.33 -5.11 0.27
C PRO A 162 -8.96 -5.66 1.56
N LEU A 163 -10.28 -5.82 1.61
CA LEU A 163 -10.99 -6.35 2.78
C LEU A 163 -10.79 -7.85 2.89
N SER A 164 -10.94 -8.59 1.80
CA SER A 164 -10.67 -10.03 1.77
C SER A 164 -9.19 -10.31 2.05
N PHE A 165 -8.27 -9.53 1.48
CA PHE A 165 -6.84 -9.62 1.82
C PHE A 165 -6.59 -9.37 3.31
N SER A 166 -7.19 -8.33 3.90
CA SER A 166 -7.02 -8.04 5.33
C SER A 166 -7.59 -9.13 6.24
N LYS A 167 -8.72 -9.75 5.87
CA LYS A 167 -9.25 -10.92 6.59
C LYS A 167 -8.31 -12.10 6.49
N ARG A 168 -7.70 -12.31 5.32
CA ARG A 168 -6.69 -13.35 5.12
C ARG A 168 -5.47 -13.18 6.03
N LEU A 169 -4.97 -11.95 6.18
CA LEU A 169 -3.90 -11.65 7.14
C LEU A 169 -4.32 -12.02 8.58
N LYS A 170 -5.57 -11.74 8.95
CA LYS A 170 -6.11 -12.11 10.26
C LYS A 170 -6.17 -13.63 10.46
N GLU A 171 -6.63 -14.39 9.49
CA GLU A 171 -6.76 -15.85 9.58
C GLU A 171 -5.41 -16.57 9.76
N LEU A 172 -4.36 -16.04 9.10
CA LEU A 172 -2.98 -16.53 9.22
C LEU A 172 -2.32 -16.14 10.55
N CYS A 173 -2.83 -15.13 11.24
CA CYS A 173 -2.28 -14.65 12.51
C CYS A 173 -2.81 -15.46 13.69
N SER A 174 -1.94 -15.78 14.65
CA SER A 174 -2.35 -16.42 15.90
C SER A 174 -3.21 -15.46 16.74
N PRO A 175 -4.10 -15.95 17.64
CA PRO A 175 -5.01 -15.09 18.39
C PRO A 175 -4.32 -14.02 19.25
N ASN A 176 -3.09 -14.29 19.71
CA ASN A 176 -2.26 -13.36 20.48
C ASN A 176 -1.18 -12.68 19.64
N GLY A 177 -1.14 -12.98 18.35
CA GLY A 177 -0.16 -12.46 17.41
C GLY A 177 -0.41 -10.99 17.05
N VAL A 178 0.51 -10.46 16.24
CA VAL A 178 0.42 -9.10 15.71
C VAL A 178 0.44 -9.11 14.20
N ILE A 179 -0.26 -8.15 13.61
CA ILE A 179 -0.36 -7.96 12.17
C ILE A 179 0.19 -6.57 11.86
N VAL A 180 1.20 -6.51 11.00
CA VAL A 180 1.88 -5.29 10.58
C VAL A 180 1.56 -5.03 9.12
N VAL A 181 0.91 -3.91 8.84
CA VAL A 181 0.56 -3.49 7.47
C VAL A 181 1.20 -2.14 7.19
N MET A 182 2.00 -2.04 6.14
CA MET A 182 2.58 -0.78 5.67
C MET A 182 2.07 -0.45 4.27
N THR A 183 1.72 0.80 4.05
CA THR A 183 1.27 1.32 2.76
C THR A 183 1.49 2.82 2.67
N VAL A 184 1.28 3.40 1.49
CA VAL A 184 1.30 4.85 1.27
C VAL A 184 0.15 5.54 2.01
N ASN A 185 0.37 6.77 2.45
CA ASN A 185 -0.59 7.61 3.14
C ASN A 185 -1.09 8.75 2.24
N GLU A 186 -2.30 8.60 1.71
CA GLU A 186 -2.99 9.58 0.85
C GLU A 186 -3.31 10.89 1.58
N SER A 187 -3.37 10.86 2.92
CA SER A 187 -3.51 12.07 3.75
C SER A 187 -2.18 12.80 3.99
N GLY A 188 -1.07 12.28 3.47
CA GLY A 188 0.26 12.88 3.59
C GLY A 188 0.39 14.23 2.89
N LEU A 189 1.43 14.99 3.26
CA LEU A 189 1.66 16.34 2.75
C LEU A 189 1.92 16.34 1.24
N LEU A 190 2.66 15.35 0.73
CA LEU A 190 2.96 15.24 -0.69
C LEU A 190 1.68 15.07 -1.54
N TYR A 191 0.77 14.19 -1.11
CA TYR A 191 -0.53 13.99 -1.75
C TYR A 191 -1.39 15.26 -1.68
N THR A 192 -1.42 15.92 -0.52
CA THR A 192 -2.13 17.19 -0.34
C THR A 192 -1.64 18.25 -1.31
N MET A 193 -0.32 18.43 -1.42
CA MET A 193 0.29 19.35 -2.37
C MET A 193 0.01 18.96 -3.82
N ALA A 194 0.03 17.67 -4.15
CA ALA A 194 -0.28 17.18 -5.49
C ALA A 194 -1.72 17.49 -5.91
N ARG A 195 -2.70 17.32 -5.00
CA ARG A 195 -4.11 17.70 -5.24
C ARG A 195 -4.27 19.22 -5.45
N ILE A 196 -3.57 20.04 -4.66
CA ILE A 196 -3.58 21.51 -4.83
C ILE A 196 -2.94 21.88 -6.17
N ALA A 197 -1.77 21.34 -6.51
CA ALA A 197 -1.08 21.60 -7.76
C ALA A 197 -1.92 21.21 -8.98
N ARG A 198 -2.64 20.07 -8.90
CA ARG A 198 -3.61 19.65 -9.92
C ARG A 198 -4.70 20.69 -10.13
N SER A 199 -5.25 21.26 -9.06
CA SER A 199 -6.29 22.30 -9.16
C SER A 199 -5.79 23.57 -9.87
N LEU A 200 -4.47 23.79 -9.85
CA LEU A 200 -3.78 24.88 -10.55
C LEU A 200 -3.30 24.49 -11.97
N GLY A 201 -3.65 23.29 -12.45
CA GLY A 201 -3.31 22.80 -13.79
C GLY A 201 -2.04 21.93 -13.86
N PHE A 202 -1.30 21.75 -12.76
CA PHE A 202 -0.09 20.94 -12.72
C PHE A 202 -0.41 19.49 -12.31
N LYS A 203 -0.59 18.61 -13.30
CA LYS A 203 -1.11 17.24 -13.09
C LYS A 203 -0.05 16.16 -12.90
N SER A 204 1.22 16.42 -13.21
CA SER A 204 2.26 15.37 -13.30
C SER A 204 2.46 14.59 -12.00
N VAL A 205 2.62 15.28 -10.87
CA VAL A 205 2.82 14.64 -9.56
C VAL A 205 1.56 13.89 -9.12
N PHE A 206 0.38 14.51 -9.32
CA PHE A 206 -0.89 13.84 -9.05
C PHE A 206 -1.02 12.56 -9.87
N ASN A 207 -0.74 12.60 -11.16
CA ASN A 207 -0.91 11.43 -12.01
C ASN A 207 0.02 10.28 -11.62
N ARG A 208 1.21 10.61 -11.11
CA ARG A 208 2.14 9.60 -10.62
C ARG A 208 1.70 8.97 -9.30
N LEU A 209 1.09 9.75 -8.40
CA LEU A 209 0.65 9.26 -7.09
C LEU A 209 -0.66 8.47 -7.15
N TYR A 210 -1.52 8.78 -8.12
CA TYR A 210 -2.81 8.12 -8.34
C TYR A 210 -2.81 7.25 -9.61
N SER A 211 -1.66 6.69 -10.01
CA SER A 211 -1.60 5.73 -11.11
C SER A 211 -2.38 4.47 -10.75
N ALA A 212 -2.91 3.77 -11.77
CA ALA A 212 -3.70 2.56 -11.59
C ALA A 212 -2.93 1.39 -10.94
N HIS A 213 -1.60 1.50 -10.87
CA HIS A 213 -0.74 0.63 -10.07
C HIS A 213 -1.18 0.53 -8.60
N HIS A 214 -1.65 1.64 -8.02
CA HIS A 214 -2.29 1.65 -6.71
C HIS A 214 -3.81 1.68 -6.89
N LEU A 215 -4.45 0.52 -6.72
CA LEU A 215 -5.91 0.43 -6.73
C LEU A 215 -6.53 1.13 -5.52
N ASN A 216 -5.80 1.18 -4.40
CA ASN A 216 -6.25 1.74 -3.15
C ASN A 216 -5.33 2.87 -2.68
N HIS A 217 -5.91 4.03 -2.36
CA HIS A 217 -5.20 5.18 -1.83
C HIS A 217 -5.65 5.45 -0.40
N PHE A 218 -5.00 4.79 0.55
CA PHE A 218 -5.41 4.80 1.95
C PHE A 218 -5.03 6.10 2.67
N SER A 219 -5.99 6.72 3.36
CA SER A 219 -5.70 7.67 4.44
C SER A 219 -5.48 6.90 5.74
N VAL A 220 -4.98 7.58 6.79
CA VAL A 220 -4.88 6.97 8.13
C VAL A 220 -6.25 6.48 8.63
N LYS A 221 -7.30 7.24 8.29
CA LYS A 221 -8.67 6.90 8.66
C LYS A 221 -9.18 5.68 7.89
N SER A 222 -8.95 5.61 6.58
CA SER A 222 -9.46 4.50 5.78
C SER A 222 -8.70 3.19 6.03
N LEU A 223 -7.38 3.23 6.24
CA LEU A 223 -6.61 2.03 6.61
C LEU A 223 -7.05 1.49 7.98
N ARG A 224 -7.25 2.37 8.97
CA ARG A 224 -7.82 1.96 10.26
C ARG A 224 -9.19 1.32 10.08
N CYS A 225 -10.08 1.95 9.32
CA CYS A 225 -11.42 1.44 9.05
C CYS A 225 -11.36 0.06 8.39
N LEU A 226 -10.44 -0.16 7.44
CA LEU A 226 -10.21 -1.45 6.80
C LEU A 226 -9.86 -2.53 7.81
N LEU A 227 -8.82 -2.30 8.59
CA LEU A 227 -8.34 -3.28 9.55
C LEU A 227 -9.40 -3.58 10.61
N GLU A 228 -10.10 -2.57 11.09
CA GLU A 228 -11.20 -2.74 12.05
C GLU A 228 -12.39 -3.51 11.47
N THR A 229 -12.73 -3.27 10.19
CA THR A 229 -13.80 -3.99 9.47
C THR A 229 -13.41 -5.44 9.19
N ALA A 230 -12.12 -5.71 8.98
CA ALA A 230 -11.57 -7.06 8.85
C ALA A 230 -11.47 -7.80 10.21
N GLY A 231 -11.96 -7.21 11.30
CA GLY A 231 -11.99 -7.84 12.61
C GLY A 231 -10.63 -7.79 13.33
N MET A 232 -9.86 -6.72 13.13
CA MET A 232 -8.65 -6.42 13.89
C MET A 232 -8.85 -5.21 14.80
N GLU A 233 -7.95 -5.05 15.76
CA GLU A 233 -7.84 -3.88 16.62
C GLU A 233 -6.50 -3.18 16.37
N VAL A 234 -6.56 -1.94 15.89
CA VAL A 234 -5.37 -1.15 15.60
C VAL A 234 -4.76 -0.61 16.89
N GLN A 235 -3.57 -1.11 17.24
CA GLN A 235 -2.83 -0.76 18.45
C GLN A 235 -1.94 0.47 18.24
N LYS A 236 -1.28 0.56 17.08
CA LYS A 236 -0.26 1.60 16.82
C LYS A 236 -0.31 2.03 15.36
N VAL A 237 -0.14 3.33 15.14
CA VAL A 237 0.05 3.90 13.80
C VAL A 237 1.37 4.66 13.80
N HIS A 238 2.24 4.36 12.85
CA HIS A 238 3.52 5.01 12.67
C HIS A 238 3.59 5.63 11.27
N GLN A 239 3.63 6.96 11.21
CA GLN A 239 3.81 7.68 9.97
C GLN A 239 5.30 7.95 9.74
N HIS A 240 5.80 7.59 8.57
CA HIS A 240 7.21 7.70 8.20
C HIS A 240 7.36 8.04 6.72
N ASN A 241 8.57 8.46 6.34
CA ASN A 241 8.93 8.65 4.94
C ASN A 241 10.04 7.67 4.60
N SER A 242 10.03 7.10 3.40
CA SER A 242 11.13 6.30 2.91
C SER A 242 12.42 7.13 2.79
N PRO A 243 13.60 6.47 2.75
CA PRO A 243 14.86 7.16 2.50
C PRO A 243 14.77 7.99 1.21
N LEU A 244 15.35 9.19 1.19
CA LEU A 244 15.34 10.02 -0.03
C LEU A 244 16.02 9.32 -1.22
N ALA A 245 16.99 8.44 -0.93
CA ALA A 245 17.65 7.62 -1.94
C ALA A 245 16.71 6.60 -2.60
N ALA A 246 15.64 6.19 -1.91
CA ALA A 246 14.62 5.28 -2.43
C ALA A 246 13.57 5.98 -3.31
N VAL A 247 13.61 7.31 -3.43
CA VAL A 247 12.64 8.06 -4.23
C VAL A 247 13.02 7.98 -5.71
N ASP A 248 12.22 7.26 -6.48
CA ASP A 248 12.35 7.23 -7.93
C ASP A 248 12.04 8.61 -8.51
N LEU A 249 13.00 9.18 -9.26
CA LEU A 249 12.82 10.45 -9.95
C LEU A 249 12.90 10.26 -11.46
N PRO A 250 12.23 11.12 -12.25
CA PRO A 250 12.34 11.09 -13.70
C PRO A 250 13.81 11.09 -14.14
N LYS A 251 14.12 10.40 -15.25
CA LYS A 251 15.43 10.43 -15.93
C LYS A 251 15.65 11.82 -16.57
N SER A 252 15.70 12.88 -15.74
CA SER A 252 15.93 14.27 -16.15
C SER A 252 17.40 14.67 -15.98
N LEU A 253 17.80 15.80 -16.57
CA LEU A 253 19.12 16.41 -16.38
C LEU A 253 19.46 16.57 -14.88
N THR A 254 20.71 16.29 -14.53
CA THR A 254 21.22 16.22 -13.14
C THR A 254 20.83 17.41 -12.24
N PRO A 255 20.87 18.69 -12.69
CA PRO A 255 20.48 19.82 -11.83
C PRO A 255 19.00 19.81 -11.44
N VAL A 256 18.12 19.39 -12.36
CA VAL A 256 16.67 19.30 -12.10
C VAL A 256 16.39 18.19 -11.09
N ARG A 257 17.11 17.07 -11.18
CA ARG A 257 17.02 15.96 -10.22
C ARG A 257 17.32 16.44 -8.79
N TRP A 258 18.39 17.20 -8.59
CA TRP A 258 18.76 17.72 -7.26
C TRP A 258 17.74 18.72 -6.71
N LEU A 259 17.19 19.58 -7.56
CA LEU A 259 16.13 20.51 -7.16
C LEU A 259 14.87 19.75 -6.71
N VAL A 260 14.46 18.72 -7.44
CA VAL A 260 13.31 17.88 -7.07
C VAL A 260 13.58 17.11 -5.78
N LEU A 261 14.76 16.51 -5.61
CA LEU A 261 15.15 15.85 -4.35
C LEU A 261 15.11 16.82 -3.17
N GLY A 262 15.62 18.04 -3.34
CA GLY A 262 15.58 19.07 -2.31
C GLY A 262 14.15 19.45 -1.93
N ALA A 263 13.26 19.61 -2.91
CA ALA A 263 11.85 19.87 -2.66
C ALA A 263 11.17 18.71 -1.91
N VAL A 264 11.42 17.46 -2.32
CA VAL A 264 10.89 16.26 -1.64
C VAL A 264 11.42 16.18 -0.20
N ALA A 265 12.71 16.48 0.03
CA ALA A 265 13.29 16.51 1.36
C ALA A 265 12.60 17.53 2.28
N VAL A 266 12.29 18.72 1.77
CA VAL A 266 11.52 19.74 2.51
C VAL A 266 10.12 19.23 2.82
N VAL A 267 9.42 18.64 1.85
CA VAL A 267 8.09 18.06 2.06
C VAL A 267 8.13 16.95 3.10
N PHE A 268 9.14 16.09 3.09
CA PHE A 268 9.31 15.02 4.08
C PHE A 268 9.58 15.57 5.49
N ALA A 269 10.43 16.60 5.60
CA ALA A 269 10.72 17.26 6.87
C ALA A 269 9.47 17.93 7.45
N LEU A 270 8.72 18.69 6.64
CA LEU A 270 7.48 19.33 7.05
C LEU A 270 6.39 18.30 7.38
N GLY A 271 6.25 17.25 6.55
CA GLY A 271 5.33 16.15 6.79
C GLY A 271 5.59 15.46 8.13
N LYS A 272 6.86 15.26 8.51
CA LYS A 272 7.22 14.72 9.82
C LYS A 272 6.78 15.62 10.98
N VAL A 273 6.96 16.94 10.87
CA VAL A 273 6.52 17.91 11.90
C VAL A 273 5.00 17.93 12.01
N MET A 274 4.30 17.80 10.89
CA MET A 274 2.83 17.89 10.83
C MET A 274 2.12 16.55 11.05
N SER A 275 2.85 15.43 11.22
CA SER A 275 2.28 14.08 11.21
C SER A 275 1.47 13.80 9.93
N MET A 276 2.05 14.17 8.79
CA MET A 276 1.53 14.00 7.43
C MET A 276 2.63 13.40 6.54
N CYS A 277 3.23 12.29 6.99
CA CYS A 277 4.28 11.62 6.22
C CYS A 277 3.70 10.87 5.01
N LEU A 278 4.57 10.54 4.06
CA LEU A 278 4.22 9.84 2.82
C LEU A 278 3.70 8.42 3.06
N SER A 279 4.21 7.73 4.07
CA SER A 279 3.86 6.33 4.35
C SER A 279 3.33 6.18 5.76
N GLN A 280 2.60 5.10 5.96
CA GLN A 280 2.04 4.70 7.25
C GLN A 280 2.24 3.20 7.47
N THR A 281 2.61 2.83 8.69
CA THR A 281 2.68 1.45 9.16
C THR A 281 1.77 1.30 10.35
N VAL A 282 0.91 0.29 10.33
CA VAL A 282 -0.04 -0.02 11.38
C VAL A 282 0.33 -1.36 12.01
N ILE A 283 0.31 -1.39 13.35
CA ILE A 283 0.34 -2.64 14.12
C ILE A 283 -1.07 -2.87 14.65
N ALA A 284 -1.65 -4.01 14.31
CA ALA A 284 -2.96 -4.45 14.74
C ALA A 284 -2.87 -5.81 15.44
N ARG A 285 -3.93 -6.18 16.16
CA ARG A 285 -4.13 -7.52 16.70
C ARG A 285 -5.44 -8.11 16.19
N PRO A 286 -5.55 -9.44 16.01
CA PRO A 286 -6.83 -10.07 15.75
C PRO A 286 -7.83 -9.77 16.88
N LYS A 287 -9.07 -9.39 16.54
CA LYS A 287 -10.16 -9.44 17.51
C LYS A 287 -10.65 -10.89 17.65
N PRO A 288 -10.99 -11.32 18.88
CA PRO A 288 -11.58 -12.63 19.13
C PRO A 288 -12.91 -12.81 18.38
#